data_AF-A0A4S3LMN3-F1
#
_entry.id   AF-A0A4S3LMN3-F1
#
_cell.length_a   1.000
_cell.length_b   1.000
_cell.length_c   1.000
_cell.angle_alpha   90.00
_cell.angle_beta   90.00
_cell.angle_gamma   90.00
#
_symmetry.space_group_name_H-M   'P 1'
#
loop_
_entity.id
_entity.type
_entity.pdbx_description
1 polymer ?
#
loop_
_entity_poly.entity_id
_entity_poly.type
_entity_poly.pdbx_seq_one_letter_code
_entity_poly.pdbx_strand_id
1 'polypeptide(L)'
;GQQAFAEYQQTVSASIQDLNDANSELSATVQTTSSALVDLNGKASAQWGIKLGINSNGQYYAAGMGIGLENTPAGMQSTVAFLANNFVVMSDVNGAPKAFFAIRNGQTFMNEAFIGEGTIDNAKIGNFIQSTNYVANVSGWRLDKGGTFVNFGTGSGGKMKTTNTTISVADGNGVLRVQIGELTGVF
;
A
#
# COMPACT_ATOMS: atom_id res chain seq x y z
N GLY A 1 -13.89 27.59 5.23
CA GLY A 1 -12.68 26.75 5.20
C GLY A 1 -12.63 25.88 6.43
N GLN A 2 -11.89 26.29 7.47
CA GLN A 2 -11.76 25.51 8.72
C GLN A 2 -13.06 25.45 9.56
N GLN A 3 -13.90 26.49 9.53
CA GLN A 3 -15.20 26.51 10.21
C GLN A 3 -16.21 25.50 9.64
N ALA A 4 -16.26 25.34 8.31
CA ALA A 4 -17.14 24.38 7.66
C ALA A 4 -16.71 22.92 7.90
N PHE A 5 -15.41 22.67 8.07
CA PHE A 5 -14.89 21.33 8.42
C PHE A 5 -15.14 20.99 9.90
N ALA A 6 -15.04 21.97 10.80
CA ALA A 6 -15.42 21.81 12.21
C ALA A 6 -16.93 21.60 12.37
N GLU A 7 -17.77 22.32 11.62
CA GLU A 7 -19.22 22.12 11.56
C GLU A 7 -19.60 20.76 10.95
N TYR A 8 -18.84 20.27 9.96
CA TYR A 8 -18.97 18.91 9.43
C TYR A 8 -18.63 17.86 10.48
N GLN A 9 -17.51 18.00 11.21
CA GLN A 9 -17.17 17.10 12.33
C GLN A 9 -18.23 17.14 13.45
N GLN A 10 -18.79 18.31 13.73
CA GLN A 10 -19.81 18.49 14.76
C GLN A 10 -21.18 17.95 14.32
N THR A 11 -21.57 18.09 13.05
CA THR A 11 -22.81 17.53 12.48
C THR A 11 -22.73 16.00 12.35
N VAL A 12 -21.56 15.47 11.99
CA VAL A 12 -21.26 14.03 12.03
C VAL A 12 -21.29 13.48 13.45
N SER A 13 -20.92 14.29 14.46
CA SER A 13 -21.01 13.91 15.89
C SER A 13 -22.41 14.04 16.47
N ALA A 14 -23.20 15.04 16.06
CA ALA A 14 -24.57 15.26 16.55
C ALA A 14 -25.56 14.22 15.97
N SER A 15 -25.40 13.80 14.72
CA SER A 15 -26.20 12.72 14.13
C SER A 15 -25.92 11.33 14.71
N ILE A 16 -24.86 11.18 15.52
CA ILE A 16 -24.59 9.97 16.32
C ILE A 16 -25.48 9.94 17.58
N GLN A 17 -26.00 11.07 18.04
CA GLN A 17 -26.70 11.18 19.32
C GLN A 17 -28.21 10.84 19.24
N ASP A 18 -28.82 10.91 18.05
CA ASP A 18 -30.27 10.64 17.86
C ASP A 18 -30.61 9.16 17.58
N LEU A 19 -29.62 8.26 17.55
CA LEU A 19 -29.80 6.81 17.38
C LEU A 19 -29.77 6.02 18.70
N ASN A 20 -29.82 6.72 19.84
CA ASN A 20 -29.60 6.12 21.16
C ASN A 20 -30.85 5.62 21.88
N ASP A 21 -32.06 5.86 21.38
CA ASP A 21 -33.29 5.50 22.11
C ASP A 21 -34.17 4.49 21.36
N ALA A 22 -33.79 3.20 21.44
CA ALA A 22 -34.66 2.03 21.65
C ALA A 22 -33.96 0.71 21.23
N ASN A 23 -33.65 -0.15 22.21
CA ASN A 23 -33.03 -1.50 22.12
C ASN A 23 -31.49 -1.58 21.99
N SER A 24 -30.81 -1.37 23.13
CA SER A 24 -29.35 -1.39 23.31
C SER A 24 -28.68 -2.77 23.31
N GLU A 25 -29.00 -3.67 22.38
CA GLU A 25 -28.28 -4.97 22.28
C GLU A 25 -27.72 -5.23 20.87
N LEU A 26 -28.44 -4.88 19.80
CA LEU A 26 -27.93 -4.98 18.44
C LEU A 26 -28.70 -4.02 17.53
N SER A 27 -28.04 -3.02 16.96
CA SER A 27 -28.63 -2.12 15.97
C SER A 27 -27.74 -2.01 14.73
N ALA A 28 -28.36 -1.82 13.57
CA ALA A 28 -27.68 -1.64 12.30
C ALA A 28 -28.20 -0.38 11.61
N THR A 29 -27.31 0.41 11.03
CA THR A 29 -27.63 1.68 10.36
C THR A 29 -26.97 1.76 9.00
N VAL A 30 -27.72 2.34 8.06
CA VAL A 30 -27.25 2.72 6.74
C VAL A 30 -27.58 4.19 6.57
N GLN A 31 -26.57 5.01 6.30
CA GLN A 31 -26.73 6.43 6.07
C GLN A 31 -26.06 6.80 4.75
N THR A 32 -26.81 7.47 3.89
CA THR A 32 -26.32 8.05 2.65
C THR A 32 -26.45 9.57 2.74
N THR A 33 -25.39 10.30 2.42
CA THR A 33 -25.38 11.76 2.40
C THR A 33 -24.95 12.24 1.03
N SER A 34 -25.60 13.28 0.52
CA SER A 34 -25.22 13.90 -0.75
C SER A 34 -25.52 15.40 -0.73
N SER A 35 -24.64 16.22 -1.29
CA SER A 35 -24.93 17.63 -1.54
C SER A 35 -24.10 18.16 -2.71
N ALA A 36 -24.63 19.16 -3.40
CA ALA A 36 -23.92 19.92 -4.41
C ALA A 36 -24.26 21.41 -4.22
N LEU A 37 -23.26 22.26 -4.23
CA LEU A 37 -23.40 23.70 -3.98
C LEU A 37 -22.53 24.47 -4.97
N VAL A 38 -23.07 25.58 -5.49
CA VAL A 38 -22.29 26.62 -6.14
C VAL A 38 -22.58 27.92 -5.39
N ASP A 39 -21.56 28.52 -4.79
CA ASP A 39 -21.72 29.76 -4.05
C ASP A 39 -21.71 30.99 -4.98
N LEU A 40 -22.09 32.15 -4.43
CA LEU A 40 -22.13 33.42 -5.16
C LEU A 40 -20.74 33.93 -5.60
N ASN A 41 -19.68 33.36 -5.05
CA ASN A 41 -18.29 33.66 -5.41
C ASN A 41 -17.76 32.72 -6.51
N GLY A 42 -18.62 31.87 -7.09
CA GLY A 42 -18.27 30.91 -8.14
C GLY A 42 -17.53 29.67 -7.63
N LYS A 43 -17.54 29.39 -6.32
CA LYS A 43 -16.98 28.16 -5.77
C LYS A 43 -18.02 27.04 -5.83
N ALA A 44 -17.68 25.99 -6.57
CA ALA A 44 -18.47 24.77 -6.60
C ALA A 44 -17.90 23.73 -5.63
N SER A 45 -18.79 22.98 -4.98
CA SER A 45 -18.47 21.77 -4.23
C SER A 45 -19.55 20.71 -4.45
N ALA A 46 -19.13 19.44 -4.40
CA ALA A 46 -20.05 18.31 -4.45
C ALA A 46 -19.51 17.21 -3.54
N GLN A 47 -20.41 16.52 -2.84
CA GLN A 47 -20.04 15.41 -1.98
C GLN A 47 -21.11 14.33 -2.01
N TRP A 48 -20.67 13.09 -1.88
CA TRP A 48 -21.51 11.92 -1.72
C TRP A 48 -20.81 10.94 -0.77
N GLY A 49 -21.56 10.30 0.11
CA GLY A 49 -20.98 9.35 1.05
C GLY A 49 -21.98 8.33 1.54
N ILE A 50 -21.46 7.15 1.87
CA ILE A 50 -22.20 6.07 2.54
C ILE A 50 -21.49 5.73 3.84
N LYS A 51 -22.29 5.47 4.87
CA LYS A 51 -21.83 4.96 6.15
C LYS A 51 -22.72 3.81 6.57
N LEU A 52 -22.08 2.74 7.01
CA LEU A 52 -22.70 1.57 7.60
C LEU A 52 -22.21 1.51 9.05
N GLY A 53 -23.13 1.28 9.98
CA GLY A 53 -22.82 1.14 11.39
C GLY A 53 -23.54 -0.08 11.97
N ILE A 54 -22.86 -0.82 12.83
CA ILE A 54 -23.48 -1.83 13.68
C ILE A 54 -23.08 -1.51 15.11
N ASN A 55 -24.06 -1.33 16.00
CA ASN A 55 -23.82 -1.35 17.43
C ASN A 55 -24.16 -2.75 17.93
N SER A 56 -23.19 -3.48 18.46
CA SER A 56 -23.40 -4.76 19.12
C SER A 56 -23.00 -4.62 20.58
N ASN A 57 -23.98 -4.61 21.48
CA ASN A 57 -23.76 -4.52 22.93
C ASN A 57 -22.81 -3.37 23.35
N GLY A 58 -22.98 -2.20 22.74
CA GLY A 58 -22.14 -1.02 23.01
C GLY A 58 -20.82 -0.96 22.24
N GLN A 59 -20.48 -1.98 21.45
CA GLN A 59 -19.36 -1.96 20.52
C GLN A 59 -19.83 -1.49 19.15
N TYR A 60 -19.32 -0.34 18.70
CA TYR A 60 -19.67 0.24 17.40
C TYR A 60 -18.67 -0.17 16.32
N TYR A 61 -19.15 -0.87 15.30
CA TYR A 61 -18.42 -1.22 14.08
C TYR A 61 -18.93 -0.35 12.93
N ALA A 62 -18.03 0.31 12.20
CA ALA A 62 -18.43 1.12 11.07
C ALA A 62 -17.52 0.92 9.86
N ALA A 63 -18.12 1.06 8.69
CA ALA A 63 -17.43 1.17 7.42
C ALA A 63 -18.08 2.27 6.58
N GLY A 64 -17.29 2.94 5.75
CA GLY A 64 -17.82 4.00 4.90
C GLY A 64 -16.91 4.36 3.74
N MET A 65 -17.52 5.01 2.76
CA MET A 65 -16.84 5.61 1.62
C MET A 65 -17.39 7.01 1.42
N GLY A 66 -16.51 7.98 1.17
CA GLY A 66 -16.86 9.35 0.84
C GLY A 66 -16.15 9.79 -0.44
N ILE A 67 -16.86 10.55 -1.27
CA ILE A 67 -16.36 11.20 -2.47
C ILE A 67 -16.65 12.69 -2.32
N GLY A 68 -15.64 13.53 -2.51
CA GLY A 68 -15.75 14.97 -2.44
C GLY A 68 -15.05 15.66 -3.59
N LEU A 69 -15.64 16.73 -4.09
CA LEU A 69 -15.05 17.71 -4.98
C LEU A 69 -15.13 19.07 -4.30
N GLU A 70 -13.99 19.73 -4.13
CA GLU A 70 -13.91 21.05 -3.52
C GLU A 70 -12.94 21.94 -4.28
N ASN A 71 -13.29 23.22 -4.39
CA ASN A 71 -12.40 24.23 -4.93
C ASN A 71 -11.38 24.69 -3.87
N THR A 72 -10.13 24.26 -4.02
CA THR A 72 -9.00 24.62 -3.13
C THR A 72 -8.17 25.77 -3.74
N PRO A 73 -7.26 26.42 -2.98
CA PRO A 73 -6.33 27.40 -3.56
C PRO A 73 -5.46 26.84 -4.70
N ALA A 74 -5.29 25.51 -4.80
CA ALA A 74 -4.58 24.83 -5.88
C ALA A 74 -5.50 24.42 -7.05
N GLY A 75 -6.77 24.86 -7.05
CA GLY A 75 -7.79 24.48 -8.03
C GLY A 75 -8.79 23.44 -7.49
N MET A 76 -9.63 22.93 -8.39
CA MET A 76 -10.60 21.88 -8.08
C MET A 76 -9.87 20.58 -7.71
N GLN A 77 -10.15 20.05 -6.52
CA GLN A 77 -9.56 18.80 -6.03
C GLN A 77 -10.66 17.77 -5.78
N SER A 78 -10.42 16.54 -6.22
CA SER A 78 -11.29 15.41 -5.95
C SER A 78 -10.63 14.46 -4.95
N THR A 79 -11.38 14.06 -3.93
CA THR A 79 -10.93 13.10 -2.91
C THR A 79 -11.91 11.94 -2.84
N VAL A 80 -11.38 10.72 -2.78
CA VAL A 80 -12.14 9.51 -2.41
C VAL A 80 -11.48 8.93 -1.17
N ALA A 81 -12.26 8.71 -0.12
CA ALA A 81 -11.79 8.19 1.14
C ALA A 81 -12.59 6.95 1.53
N PHE A 82 -11.89 5.95 2.08
CA PHE A 82 -12.47 4.74 2.63
C PHE A 82 -12.08 4.60 4.09
N LEU A 83 -13.04 4.22 4.92
CA LEU A 83 -12.82 3.87 6.33
C LEU A 83 -13.36 2.47 6.56
N ALA A 84 -12.48 1.52 6.89
CA ALA A 84 -12.84 0.14 7.21
C ALA A 84 -11.71 -0.55 7.99
N ASN A 85 -12.04 -1.55 8.81
CA ASN A 85 -11.05 -2.44 9.45
C ASN A 85 -10.33 -3.32 8.43
N ASN A 86 -11.06 -3.78 7.41
CA ASN A 86 -10.54 -4.58 6.30
C ASN A 86 -11.07 -4.00 5.00
N PHE A 87 -10.17 -3.54 4.12
CA PHE A 87 -10.51 -3.13 2.76
C PHE A 87 -9.89 -4.13 1.80
N VAL A 88 -10.69 -4.74 0.92
CA VAL A 88 -10.21 -5.82 0.03
C VAL A 88 -10.72 -5.59 -1.39
N VAL A 89 -9.82 -5.66 -2.35
CA VAL A 89 -10.13 -5.68 -3.79
C VAL A 89 -9.97 -7.11 -4.29
N MET A 90 -11.05 -7.66 -4.85
CA MET A 90 -11.12 -9.04 -5.31
C MET A 90 -11.51 -9.11 -6.79
N SER A 91 -11.08 -10.16 -7.48
CA SER A 91 -11.65 -10.56 -8.76
C SER A 91 -11.94 -12.05 -8.78
N ASP A 92 -12.85 -12.47 -9.65
CA ASP A 92 -13.11 -13.88 -9.92
C ASP A 92 -12.02 -14.41 -10.88
N VAL A 93 -11.31 -15.46 -10.46
CA VAL A 93 -10.35 -16.17 -11.30
C VAL A 93 -10.83 -17.61 -11.46
N ASN A 94 -11.41 -17.92 -12.61
CA ASN A 94 -11.90 -19.26 -12.96
C ASN A 94 -12.93 -19.83 -11.96
N GLY A 95 -13.86 -19.00 -11.48
CA GLY A 95 -14.90 -19.36 -10.51
C GLY A 95 -14.45 -19.28 -9.05
N ALA A 96 -13.25 -18.78 -8.78
CA ALA A 96 -12.70 -18.62 -7.44
C ALA A 96 -12.39 -17.14 -7.14
N PRO A 97 -13.13 -16.50 -6.21
CA PRO A 97 -12.81 -15.13 -5.77
C PRO A 97 -11.42 -15.07 -5.13
N LYS A 98 -10.55 -14.20 -5.65
CA LYS A 98 -9.19 -13.98 -5.16
C LYS A 98 -8.99 -12.52 -4.77
N ALA A 99 -8.39 -12.27 -3.61
CA ALA A 99 -7.97 -10.93 -3.19
C ALA A 99 -6.60 -10.59 -3.79
N PHE A 100 -6.46 -9.38 -4.36
CA PHE A 100 -5.22 -8.89 -4.96
C PHE A 100 -4.61 -7.74 -4.19
N PHE A 101 -5.46 -6.95 -3.52
CA PHE A 101 -5.07 -5.85 -2.64
C PHE A 101 -5.92 -5.93 -1.38
N ALA A 102 -5.28 -5.88 -0.22
CA ALA A 102 -5.99 -5.83 1.06
C ALA A 102 -5.30 -4.90 2.05
N ILE A 103 -6.07 -4.11 2.78
CA ILE A 103 -5.61 -3.38 3.96
C ILE A 103 -6.25 -4.05 5.16
N ARG A 104 -5.42 -4.53 6.10
CA ARG A 104 -5.86 -5.11 7.37
C ARG A 104 -4.79 -4.90 8.43
N ASN A 105 -5.18 -4.67 9.68
CA ASN A 105 -4.25 -4.38 10.78
C ASN A 105 -3.26 -3.22 10.46
N GLY A 106 -3.71 -2.22 9.70
CA GLY A 106 -2.87 -1.08 9.29
C GLY A 106 -1.78 -1.42 8.27
N GLN A 107 -1.82 -2.61 7.67
CA GLN A 107 -0.84 -3.06 6.67
C GLN A 107 -1.51 -3.36 5.34
N THR A 108 -0.82 -2.98 4.26
CA THR A 108 -1.21 -3.33 2.90
C THR A 108 -0.58 -4.65 2.49
N PHE A 109 -1.40 -5.56 1.96
CA PHE A 109 -1.01 -6.84 1.39
C PHE A 109 -1.31 -6.81 -0.10
N MET A 110 -0.30 -7.16 -0.90
CA MET A 110 -0.41 -7.31 -2.34
C MET A 110 0.30 -8.60 -2.75
N ASN A 111 -0.34 -9.40 -3.61
CA ASN A 111 0.24 -10.66 -4.06
C ASN A 111 1.24 -10.42 -5.20
N GLU A 112 0.82 -9.66 -6.22
CA GLU A 112 1.63 -9.29 -7.39
C GLU A 112 1.24 -7.86 -7.80
N ALA A 113 2.20 -7.10 -8.31
CA ALA A 113 1.98 -5.74 -8.79
C ALA A 113 2.80 -5.48 -10.06
N PHE A 114 2.16 -4.90 -11.09
CA PHE A 114 2.84 -4.35 -12.25
C PHE A 114 3.01 -2.84 -12.03
N ILE A 115 4.25 -2.39 -11.88
CA ILE A 115 4.58 -1.00 -11.58
C ILE A 115 5.39 -0.45 -12.75
N GLY A 116 4.88 0.60 -13.41
CA GLY A 116 5.61 1.26 -14.50
C GLY A 116 6.85 1.99 -13.99
N GLU A 117 6.65 2.90 -13.04
CA GLU A 117 7.72 3.62 -12.34
C GLU A 117 7.44 3.61 -10.82
N GLY A 118 8.48 3.34 -10.03
CA GLY A 118 8.37 3.25 -8.57
C GLY A 118 9.50 3.99 -7.88
N THR A 119 9.15 4.91 -6.98
CA THR A 119 10.08 5.58 -6.06
C THR A 119 9.86 5.02 -4.67
N ILE A 120 10.92 4.55 -4.02
CA ILE A 120 10.87 3.98 -2.68
C ILE A 120 11.94 4.66 -1.83
N ASP A 121 11.54 5.39 -0.79
CA ASP A 121 12.49 6.04 0.12
C ASP A 121 13.33 4.99 0.86
N ASN A 122 12.68 3.96 1.40
CA ASN A 122 13.33 2.87 2.13
C ASN A 122 12.57 1.54 1.95
N ALA A 123 13.30 0.44 1.72
CA ALA A 123 12.73 -0.90 1.60
C ALA A 123 13.39 -1.89 2.57
N LYS A 124 12.58 -2.66 3.32
CA LYS A 124 13.06 -3.82 4.09
C LYS A 124 12.80 -5.09 3.29
N ILE A 125 13.86 -5.83 2.97
CA ILE A 125 13.77 -7.05 2.17
C ILE A 125 13.77 -8.28 3.09
N GLY A 126 12.65 -9.02 3.10
CA GLY A 126 12.49 -10.18 3.95
C GLY A 126 13.24 -11.44 3.49
N ASN A 127 13.47 -11.58 2.18
CA ASN A 127 14.13 -12.74 1.56
C ASN A 127 15.18 -12.33 0.53
N PHE A 128 14.74 -11.84 -0.62
CA PHE A 128 15.61 -11.38 -1.70
C PHE A 128 14.86 -10.44 -2.63
N ILE A 129 15.62 -9.70 -3.43
CA ILE A 129 15.17 -9.10 -4.68
C ILE A 129 16.03 -9.68 -5.80
N GLN A 130 15.41 -10.09 -6.91
CA GLN A 130 16.11 -10.79 -8.00
C GLN A 130 15.47 -10.52 -9.35
N SER A 131 16.23 -10.76 -10.43
CA SER A 131 15.67 -10.77 -11.78
C SER A 131 14.77 -11.99 -12.01
N THR A 132 13.81 -11.85 -12.93
CA THR A 132 12.88 -12.93 -13.30
C THR A 132 13.58 -14.12 -13.98
N ASN A 133 14.73 -13.89 -14.61
CA ASN A 133 15.55 -14.92 -15.26
C ASN A 133 16.68 -15.46 -14.35
N TYR A 134 16.62 -15.21 -13.04
CA TYR A 134 17.66 -15.68 -12.12
C TYR A 134 17.70 -17.21 -12.07
N VAL A 135 18.86 -17.76 -12.42
CA VAL A 135 19.20 -19.17 -12.25
C VAL A 135 20.60 -19.22 -11.64
N ALA A 136 20.71 -19.87 -10.47
CA ALA A 136 21.95 -19.90 -9.70
C ALA A 136 23.12 -20.41 -10.56
N ASN A 137 24.21 -19.63 -10.60
CA ASN A 137 25.42 -19.88 -11.38
C ASN A 137 25.25 -19.89 -12.92
N VAL A 138 24.10 -19.48 -13.45
CA VAL A 138 23.80 -19.54 -14.89
C VAL A 138 23.41 -18.19 -15.47
N SER A 139 22.47 -17.46 -14.85
CA SER A 139 21.99 -16.19 -15.39
C SER A 139 21.32 -15.32 -14.33
N GLY A 140 21.28 -14.02 -14.60
CA GLY A 140 20.50 -13.05 -13.82
C GLY A 140 21.19 -12.61 -12.53
N TRP A 141 20.48 -11.83 -11.74
CA TRP A 141 21.01 -11.25 -10.50
C TRP A 141 20.09 -11.50 -9.32
N ARG A 142 20.67 -11.54 -8.12
CA ARG A 142 19.94 -11.69 -6.85
C ARG A 142 20.70 -10.99 -5.72
N LEU A 143 19.98 -10.21 -4.93
CA LEU A 143 20.41 -9.68 -3.64
C LEU A 143 19.59 -10.37 -2.55
N ASP A 144 20.24 -11.11 -1.66
CA ASP A 144 19.57 -11.80 -0.55
C ASP A 144 19.68 -11.04 0.78
N LYS A 145 18.77 -11.33 1.71
CA LYS A 145 18.70 -10.71 3.05
C LYS A 145 19.96 -10.90 3.90
N GLY A 146 20.77 -11.91 3.61
CA GLY A 146 22.05 -12.20 4.26
C GLY A 146 23.21 -11.34 3.77
N GLY A 147 22.99 -10.48 2.77
CA GLY A 147 23.97 -9.53 2.25
C GLY A 147 24.77 -10.03 1.05
N THR A 148 24.43 -11.20 0.47
CA THR A 148 25.07 -11.65 -0.76
C THR A 148 24.36 -11.07 -1.98
N PHE A 149 25.13 -10.37 -2.82
CA PHE A 149 24.71 -10.01 -4.16
C PHE A 149 25.43 -10.88 -5.19
N VAL A 150 24.69 -11.46 -6.12
CA VAL A 150 25.26 -12.19 -7.26
C VAL A 150 24.73 -11.63 -8.57
N ASN A 151 25.58 -11.62 -9.58
CA ASN A 151 25.24 -11.30 -10.96
C ASN A 151 25.96 -12.29 -11.89
N PHE A 152 25.18 -13.07 -12.62
CA PHE A 152 25.66 -14.07 -13.56
C PHE A 152 25.43 -13.59 -14.99
N GLY A 153 26.51 -13.48 -15.76
CA GLY A 153 26.43 -13.29 -17.21
C GLY A 153 25.75 -14.49 -17.86
N THR A 154 25.13 -14.27 -19.01
CA THR A 154 24.50 -15.34 -19.78
C THR A 154 25.54 -16.12 -20.60
N GLY A 155 25.40 -17.44 -20.72
CA GLY A 155 26.30 -18.29 -21.51
C GLY A 155 27.71 -18.39 -20.92
N SER A 156 28.76 -18.20 -21.74
CA SER A 156 30.16 -18.08 -21.29
C SER A 156 30.48 -16.69 -20.71
N GLY A 157 29.47 -16.00 -20.18
CA GLY A 157 29.64 -14.73 -19.49
C GLY A 157 30.33 -14.96 -18.13
N GLY A 158 31.10 -13.97 -17.68
CA GLY A 158 31.68 -13.99 -16.34
C GLY A 158 30.61 -13.87 -15.24
N LYS A 159 31.04 -13.94 -13.98
CA LYS A 159 30.18 -13.83 -12.81
C LYS A 159 30.78 -12.94 -11.74
N MET A 160 29.92 -12.23 -11.02
CA MET A 160 30.26 -11.42 -9.86
C MET A 160 29.51 -11.92 -8.63
N LYS A 161 30.21 -11.97 -7.49
CA LYS A 161 29.63 -12.23 -6.18
C LYS A 161 30.17 -11.22 -5.17
N THR A 162 29.28 -10.52 -4.48
CA THR A 162 29.58 -9.72 -3.30
C THR A 162 29.03 -10.43 -2.08
N THR A 163 29.80 -10.52 -1.01
CA THR A 163 29.39 -10.98 0.31
C THR A 163 29.71 -9.90 1.34
N ASN A 164 29.46 -10.18 2.62
CA ASN A 164 29.82 -9.29 3.71
C ASN A 164 31.34 -9.11 3.86
N THR A 165 32.17 -9.97 3.25
CA THR A 165 33.63 -9.96 3.40
C THR A 165 34.38 -9.78 2.09
N THR A 166 33.78 -10.12 0.94
CA THR A 166 34.50 -10.12 -0.34
C THR A 166 33.64 -9.70 -1.53
N ILE A 167 34.29 -9.12 -2.53
CA ILE A 167 33.82 -9.03 -3.92
C ILE A 167 34.70 -9.95 -4.77
N SER A 168 34.09 -10.82 -5.56
CA SER A 168 34.76 -11.79 -6.42
C SER A 168 34.23 -11.71 -7.85
N VAL A 169 35.13 -11.71 -8.83
CA VAL A 169 34.81 -11.73 -10.25
C VAL A 169 35.53 -12.91 -10.91
N ALA A 170 34.76 -13.77 -11.58
CA ALA A 170 35.26 -14.88 -12.37
C ALA A 170 34.93 -14.69 -13.85
N ASP A 171 35.80 -15.20 -14.73
CA ASP A 171 35.55 -15.23 -16.17
C ASP A 171 34.52 -16.32 -16.56
N GLY A 172 34.22 -16.42 -17.85
CA GLY A 172 33.29 -17.40 -18.40
C GLY A 172 33.68 -18.86 -18.22
N ASN A 173 34.95 -19.14 -17.95
CA ASN A 173 35.45 -20.47 -17.62
C ASN A 173 35.37 -20.75 -16.10
N GLY A 174 34.82 -19.80 -15.34
CA GLY A 174 34.73 -19.88 -13.89
C GLY A 174 36.04 -19.58 -13.16
N VAL A 175 37.09 -19.12 -13.87
CA VAL A 175 38.38 -18.81 -13.27
C VAL A 175 38.29 -17.46 -12.56
N LEU A 176 38.60 -17.44 -11.27
CA LEU A 176 38.67 -16.21 -10.48
C LEU A 176 39.73 -15.27 -11.07
N ARG A 177 39.32 -14.06 -11.44
CA ARG A 177 40.20 -13.03 -12.01
C ARG A 177 40.50 -11.92 -11.03
N VAL A 178 39.53 -11.59 -10.18
CA VAL A 178 39.64 -10.54 -9.18
C VAL A 178 38.96 -11.01 -7.90
N GLN A 179 39.62 -10.82 -6.76
CA GLN A 179 38.99 -10.89 -5.46
C GLN A 179 39.51 -9.74 -4.60
N ILE A 180 38.58 -9.02 -3.98
CA ILE A 180 38.82 -7.91 -3.06
C ILE A 180 38.05 -8.24 -1.79
N GLY A 181 38.59 -7.94 -0.61
CA GLY A 181 37.91 -8.25 0.65
C GLY A 181 38.72 -7.91 1.89
N GLU A 182 38.28 -8.42 3.03
CA GLU A 182 38.89 -8.16 4.34
C GLU A 182 40.40 -8.45 4.35
N LEU A 183 41.16 -7.41 4.70
CA LEU A 183 42.58 -7.48 5.02
C LEU A 183 42.70 -7.22 6.52
N THR A 184 42.99 -8.24 7.31
CA THR A 184 42.96 -8.17 8.78
C THR A 184 44.11 -7.36 9.39
N GLY A 185 45.08 -6.92 8.59
CA GLY A 185 46.13 -5.99 9.03
C GLY A 185 47.05 -6.50 10.14
N VAL A 186 46.90 -7.76 10.58
CA VAL A 186 47.92 -8.44 11.38
C VAL A 186 49.06 -8.81 10.43
N PHE A 187 50.26 -8.30 10.72
CA PHE A 187 51.51 -8.85 10.21
C PHE A 187 51.99 -9.96 11.15
#